data_AF-G7WI36-F1
#
_entry.id   AF-G7WI36-F1
#
_cell.length_a   1.000
_cell.length_b   1.000
_cell.length_c   1.000
_cell.angle_alpha   90.00
_cell.angle_beta   90.00
_cell.angle_gamma   90.00
#
_symmetry.space_group_name_H-M   'P 1'
#
loop_
_entity.id
_entity.type
_entity.pdbx_description
1 polymer ?
#
loop_
_entity_poly.entity_id
_entity_poly.type
_entity_poly.pdbx_seq_one_letter_code
_entity_poly.pdbx_strand_id
1 'polypeptide(L)'
;MSLQELFDEFGCTVLNYTNNKIVVDYFYSEESYKNFLHGMNCRAGMGLHDADEKMVFNRVDDNKLVIVQNDGVETARYRYLPIFKATMEYKDKNSDDKKVNKTLTFRIRKNEFDGSINFIDTDKNSMDFNNVQAVKHTYMKSMALIN
;
A
#
# COMPACT_ATOMS: atom_id res chain seq x y z
N MET A 1 9.78 -4.19 15.42
CA MET A 1 8.84 -3.60 14.46
C MET A 1 9.53 -3.61 13.12
N SER A 2 8.88 -4.14 12.09
CA SER A 2 9.41 -4.11 10.71
C SER A 2 9.30 -2.70 10.14
N LEU A 3 10.13 -2.37 9.14
CA LEU A 3 10.04 -1.09 8.44
C LEU A 3 8.67 -0.90 7.78
N GLN A 4 8.05 -2.00 7.33
CA GLN A 4 6.72 -1.98 6.75
C GLN A 4 5.64 -1.50 7.73
N GLU A 5 5.73 -1.88 9.01
CA GLU A 5 4.78 -1.46 10.06
C GLU A 5 4.94 0.03 10.40
N LEU A 6 6.15 0.57 10.25
CA LEU A 6 6.45 1.97 10.55
C LEU A 6 5.85 2.95 9.52
N PHE A 7 5.49 2.50 8.32
CA PHE A 7 4.84 3.36 7.32
C PHE A 7 3.52 3.95 7.81
N ASP A 8 2.81 3.21 8.66
CA ASP A 8 1.48 3.61 9.13
C ASP A 8 1.57 4.69 10.21
N GLU A 9 2.72 4.83 10.89
CA GLU A 9 2.93 5.80 11.96
C GLU A 9 3.14 7.23 11.43
N PHE A 10 3.73 7.38 10.25
CA PHE A 10 4.16 8.67 9.71
C PHE A 10 3.33 9.11 8.51
N GLY A 11 3.30 10.41 8.22
CA GLY A 11 2.59 10.94 7.05
C GLY A 11 3.41 10.81 5.77
N CYS A 12 4.74 10.85 5.90
CA CYS A 12 5.69 10.65 4.82
C CYS A 12 6.91 9.87 5.32
N THR A 13 7.31 8.84 4.57
CA THR A 13 8.50 8.04 4.82
C THR A 13 9.39 8.06 3.58
N VAL A 14 10.67 8.36 3.76
CA VAL A 14 11.68 8.35 2.69
C VAL A 14 12.62 7.17 2.92
N LEU A 15 12.68 6.27 1.96
CA LEU A 15 13.56 5.11 1.95
C LEU A 15 14.71 5.37 1.00
N ASN A 16 15.92 5.58 1.53
CA ASN A 16 17.10 5.75 0.71
C ASN A 16 17.99 4.50 0.76
N TYR A 17 18.00 3.74 -0.33
CA TYR A 17 18.85 2.58 -0.51
C TYR A 17 20.26 3.07 -0.86
N THR A 18 21.23 2.76 0.00
CA THR A 18 22.62 3.17 -0.17
C THR A 18 23.54 2.20 0.59
N ASN A 19 24.71 1.87 0.00
CA ASN A 19 25.73 1.04 0.65
C ASN A 19 25.20 -0.24 1.33
N ASN A 20 24.31 -0.98 0.64
CA ASN A 20 23.69 -2.21 1.15
C ASN A 20 22.86 -2.02 2.44
N LYS A 21 22.34 -0.80 2.66
CA LYS A 21 21.43 -0.44 3.74
C LYS A 21 20.27 0.39 3.20
N ILE A 22 19.21 0.49 4.00
CA ILE A 22 18.11 1.43 3.80
C ILE A 22 18.21 2.46 4.92
N VAL A 23 18.56 3.69 4.56
CA VAL A 23 18.47 4.84 5.46
C VAL A 23 17.05 5.39 5.36
N VAL A 24 16.37 5.49 6.49
CA VAL A 24 14.97 5.89 6.52
C VAL A 24 14.83 7.21 7.25
N ASP A 25 14.18 8.16 6.61
CA ASP A 25 13.75 9.42 7.23
C ASP A 25 12.23 9.44 7.35
N TYR A 26 11.74 9.71 8.56
CA TYR A 26 10.32 9.77 8.87
C TYR A 26 9.85 11.20 9.06
N PHE A 27 8.66 11.53 8.57
CA PHE A 27 8.05 12.86 8.67
C PHE A 27 6.56 12.75 9.01
N TYR A 28 6.07 13.62 9.89
CA TYR A 28 4.64 13.65 10.25
C TYR A 28 3.74 14.05 9.08
N SER A 29 4.26 14.75 8.07
CA SER A 29 3.52 15.15 6.88
C SER A 29 4.42 15.30 5.65
N GLU A 30 3.81 15.34 4.46
CA GLU A 30 4.52 15.73 3.22
C GLU A 30 5.06 17.17 3.30
N GLU A 31 4.37 18.07 4.01
CA GLU A 31 4.83 19.44 4.22
C GLU A 31 6.13 19.48 5.04
N SER A 32 6.25 18.68 6.10
CA SER A 32 7.51 18.54 6.84
C SER A 32 8.62 18.01 5.92
N TYR A 33 8.34 17.03 5.08
CA TYR A 33 9.32 16.58 4.09
C TYR A 33 9.74 17.71 3.12
N LYS A 34 8.80 18.50 2.60
CA LYS A 34 9.10 19.66 1.75
C LYS A 34 9.96 20.70 2.48
N ASN A 35 9.68 20.99 3.74
CA ASN A 35 10.48 21.90 4.54
C ASN A 35 11.90 21.37 4.77
N PHE A 36 12.02 20.06 4.98
CA PHE A 36 13.31 19.39 5.08
C PHE A 36 14.17 19.51 3.82
N LEU A 37 13.56 19.37 2.65
CA LEU A 37 14.25 19.60 1.38
C LEU A 37 14.75 21.05 1.21
N HIS A 38 14.14 22.02 1.89
CA HIS A 38 14.59 23.41 1.96
C HIS A 38 15.56 23.69 3.12
N GLY A 39 16.09 22.65 3.77
CA GLY A 39 17.13 22.75 4.81
C GLY A 39 16.60 22.83 6.25
N MET A 40 15.29 22.67 6.48
CA MET A 40 14.75 22.66 7.84
C MET A 40 14.91 21.29 8.50
N ASN A 41 15.42 21.22 9.73
CA ASN A 41 15.47 19.94 10.45
C ASN A 41 14.12 19.62 11.11
N CYS A 42 13.24 18.95 10.36
CA CYS A 42 11.87 18.60 10.79
C CYS A 42 11.53 17.12 10.56
N ARG A 43 12.57 16.26 10.60
CA ARG A 43 12.38 14.81 10.67
C ARG A 43 11.70 14.45 11.99
N ALA A 44 10.70 13.60 11.92
CA ALA A 44 10.05 13.00 13.08
C ALA A 44 10.88 11.83 13.66
N GLY A 45 11.73 11.22 12.84
CA GLY A 45 12.61 10.13 13.25
C GLY A 45 13.53 9.69 12.11
N MET A 46 14.46 8.80 12.43
CA MET A 46 15.37 8.17 11.48
C MET A 46 15.51 6.69 11.78
N GLY A 47 15.79 5.88 10.76
CA GLY A 47 16.03 4.44 10.88
C GLY A 47 17.16 3.97 9.96
N LEU A 48 17.76 2.82 10.31
CA LEU A 48 18.75 2.14 9.47
C LEU A 48 18.40 0.66 9.42
N HIS A 49 18.18 0.15 8.21
CA HIS A 49 17.71 -1.21 7.97
C HIS A 49 18.61 -1.93 6.96
N ASP A 50 18.51 -3.26 6.90
CA ASP A 50 19.20 -4.06 5.90
C ASP A 50 18.53 -3.92 4.52
N ALA A 51 19.34 -3.89 3.45
CA ALA A 51 18.84 -3.68 2.09
C ALA A 51 18.01 -4.85 1.53
N ASP A 52 18.04 -6.02 2.17
CA ASP A 52 17.24 -7.19 1.80
C ASP A 52 15.84 -7.19 2.44
N GLU A 53 15.51 -6.19 3.27
CA GLU A 53 14.16 -6.04 3.82
C GLU A 53 13.14 -5.83 2.69
N LYS A 54 12.20 -6.77 2.54
CA LYS A 54 11.23 -6.75 1.45
C LYS A 54 10.07 -5.80 1.75
N MET A 55 9.98 -4.72 1.00
CA MET A 55 8.84 -3.81 1.04
C MET A 55 7.69 -4.29 0.18
N VAL A 56 6.46 -4.15 0.68
CA VAL A 56 5.23 -4.45 -0.04
C VAL A 56 4.43 -3.15 -0.19
N PHE A 57 4.83 -2.30 -1.13
CA PHE A 57 4.28 -0.94 -1.27
C PHE A 57 2.78 -0.90 -1.54
N ASN A 58 2.22 -1.93 -2.19
CA ASN A 58 0.78 -2.03 -2.42
C ASN A 58 -0.04 -2.32 -1.14
N ARG A 59 0.62 -2.44 0.02
CA ARG A 59 0.00 -2.53 1.34
C ARG A 59 0.16 -1.28 2.19
N VAL A 60 0.86 -0.26 1.71
CA VAL A 60 0.95 1.06 2.35
C VAL A 60 -0.45 1.59 2.63
N ASP A 61 -0.71 2.17 3.80
CA ASP A 61 -2.03 2.70 4.14
C ASP A 61 -2.46 3.90 3.27
N ASP A 62 -3.77 4.16 3.28
CA ASP A 62 -4.35 5.21 2.45
C ASP A 62 -3.79 6.58 2.84
N ASN A 63 -3.54 7.43 1.84
CA ASN A 63 -2.97 8.78 1.96
C ASN A 63 -1.54 8.86 2.53
N LYS A 64 -0.92 7.76 2.92
CA LYS A 64 0.49 7.73 3.35
C LYS A 64 1.41 7.92 2.15
N LEU A 65 2.43 8.74 2.31
CA LEU A 65 3.45 8.96 1.29
C LEU A 65 4.68 8.11 1.57
N VAL A 66 5.10 7.32 0.59
CA VAL A 66 6.40 6.64 0.60
C VAL A 66 7.20 7.09 -0.62
N ILE A 67 8.41 7.57 -0.37
CA ILE A 67 9.37 7.96 -1.40
C ILE A 67 10.53 6.96 -1.35
N VAL A 68 10.90 6.42 -2.51
CA VAL A 68 12.04 5.51 -2.64
C VAL A 68 13.14 6.22 -3.40
N GLN A 69 14.34 6.17 -2.84
CA GLN A 69 15.55 6.78 -3.37
C GLN A 69 16.67 5.75 -3.47
N ASN A 70 17.54 5.90 -4.46
CA ASN A 70 18.83 5.23 -4.54
C ASN A 70 19.92 6.30 -4.51
N ASP A 71 20.80 6.24 -3.51
CA ASP A 71 21.87 7.22 -3.29
C ASP A 71 21.40 8.67 -3.35
N GLY A 72 20.25 8.94 -2.73
CA GLY A 72 19.62 10.27 -2.64
C GLY A 72 18.80 10.69 -3.85
N VAL A 73 18.76 9.88 -4.91
CA VAL A 73 17.95 10.15 -6.12
C VAL A 73 16.63 9.40 -6.06
N GLU A 74 15.51 10.12 -6.16
CA GLU A 74 14.17 9.50 -6.20
C GLU A 74 14.01 8.58 -7.41
N THR A 75 13.54 7.36 -7.15
CA THR A 75 13.32 6.32 -8.17
C THR A 75 11.87 5.85 -8.21
N ALA A 76 11.13 5.96 -7.11
CA ALA A 76 9.71 5.66 -7.07
C ALA A 76 9.01 6.45 -5.97
N ARG A 77 7.69 6.61 -6.12
CA ARG A 77 6.84 7.31 -5.17
C ARG A 77 5.47 6.64 -5.11
N TYR A 78 4.95 6.47 -3.90
CA TYR A 78 3.70 5.78 -3.65
C TYR A 78 2.81 6.59 -2.72
N ARG A 79 1.55 6.78 -3.13
CA ARG A 79 0.44 7.20 -2.28
C ARG A 79 -0.83 6.63 -2.84
N TYR A 80 -1.58 5.90 -2.03
CA TYR A 80 -2.85 5.34 -2.47
C TYR A 80 -4.02 6.17 -1.99
N LEU A 81 -4.88 6.58 -2.93
CA LEU A 81 -6.11 7.30 -2.66
C LEU A 81 -7.30 6.35 -2.87
N PRO A 82 -8.15 6.11 -1.86
CA PRO A 82 -9.31 5.25 -2.01
C PRO A 82 -10.29 5.86 -3.03
N ILE A 83 -10.70 5.06 -4.02
CA ILE A 83 -11.66 5.47 -5.05
C ILE A 83 -13.02 4.78 -4.88
N PHE A 84 -13.03 3.61 -4.24
CA PHE A 84 -14.25 2.84 -3.99
C PHE A 84 -14.07 1.93 -2.78
N LYS A 85 -15.14 1.77 -2.01
CA LYS A 85 -15.20 0.79 -0.91
C LYS A 85 -16.60 0.22 -0.88
N ALA A 86 -16.69 -1.10 -0.73
CA ALA A 86 -17.97 -1.78 -0.59
C ALA A 86 -17.83 -3.00 0.32
N THR A 87 -18.98 -3.42 0.82
CA THR A 87 -19.15 -4.68 1.53
C THR A 87 -20.27 -5.43 0.83
N MET A 88 -20.04 -6.69 0.51
CA MET A 88 -21.05 -7.56 -0.07
C MET A 88 -21.19 -8.84 0.74
N GLU A 89 -22.41 -9.34 0.82
CA GLU A 89 -22.72 -10.62 1.43
C GLU A 89 -22.96 -11.67 0.33
N TYR A 90 -22.42 -12.86 0.53
CA TYR A 90 -22.60 -13.98 -0.38
C TYR A 90 -22.68 -15.29 0.40
N LYS A 91 -23.19 -16.34 -0.26
CA LYS A 91 -23.20 -17.68 0.31
C LYS A 91 -22.09 -18.51 -0.30
N ASP A 92 -21.34 -19.20 0.54
CA ASP A 92 -20.29 -20.11 0.13
C ASP A 92 -20.42 -21.44 0.89
N LYS A 93 -19.80 -22.50 0.39
CA LYS A 93 -19.78 -23.77 1.10
C LYS A 93 -18.61 -23.80 2.07
N ASN A 94 -18.84 -24.28 3.29
CA ASN A 94 -17.76 -24.58 4.22
C ASN A 94 -17.13 -25.95 3.91
N SER A 95 -16.16 -26.38 4.73
CA SER A 95 -15.51 -27.70 4.62
C SER A 95 -16.47 -28.89 4.72
N ASP A 96 -17.68 -28.68 5.27
CA ASP A 96 -18.72 -29.70 5.44
C ASP A 96 -19.81 -29.62 4.35
N ASP A 97 -19.53 -28.92 3.25
CA ASP A 97 -20.45 -28.65 2.12
C ASP A 97 -21.73 -27.87 2.49
N LYS A 98 -21.79 -27.28 3.70
CA LYS A 98 -22.93 -26.47 4.15
C LYS A 98 -22.81 -25.03 3.64
N LYS A 99 -23.91 -24.49 3.13
CA LYS A 99 -24.00 -23.08 2.73
C LYS A 99 -23.94 -22.18 3.97
N VAL A 100 -22.90 -21.37 4.06
CA VAL A 100 -22.70 -20.36 5.11
C VAL A 100 -22.69 -18.98 4.47
N ASN A 101 -23.19 -17.98 5.20
CA ASN A 101 -23.06 -16.59 4.78
C ASN A 101 -21.62 -16.14 5.01
N LYS A 102 -21.04 -15.49 4.02
CA LYS A 102 -19.74 -14.83 4.08
C LYS A 102 -19.91 -13.37 3.68
N THR A 103 -18.98 -12.56 4.18
CA THR A 103 -18.93 -11.13 3.87
C THR A 103 -17.58 -10.84 3.22
N LEU A 104 -17.61 -10.08 2.12
CA LEU A 104 -16.43 -9.53 1.48
C LEU A 104 -16.51 -8.00 1.56
N THR A 105 -15.74 -7.42 2.46
CA THR A 105 -15.41 -5.99 2.43
C THR A 105 -14.16 -5.81 1.58
N PHE A 106 -14.22 -4.91 0.61
CA PHE A 106 -13.07 -4.58 -0.23
C PHE A 106 -12.97 -3.08 -0.48
N ARG A 107 -11.75 -2.63 -0.77
CA ARG A 107 -11.45 -1.29 -1.25
C ARG A 107 -10.70 -1.35 -2.57
N ILE A 108 -11.03 -0.42 -3.45
CA ILE A 108 -10.25 -0.11 -4.65
C ILE A 108 -9.67 1.28 -4.42
N ARG A 109 -8.38 1.42 -4.67
CA ARG A 109 -7.63 2.65 -4.51
C ARG A 109 -6.70 2.85 -5.70
N LYS A 110 -6.29 4.09 -5.93
CA LYS A 110 -5.44 4.47 -7.04
C LYS A 110 -4.12 5.02 -6.50
N ASN A 111 -2.99 4.58 -7.05
CA ASN A 111 -1.73 5.26 -6.79
C ASN A 111 -1.77 6.64 -7.46
N GLU A 112 -1.56 7.70 -6.68
CA GLU A 112 -1.59 9.09 -7.14
C GLU A 112 -0.57 9.36 -8.26
N PHE A 113 0.58 8.66 -8.25
CA PHE A 113 1.72 9.02 -9.10
C PHE A 113 1.76 8.27 -10.44
N ASP A 114 1.55 6.95 -10.44
CA ASP A 114 1.58 6.14 -11.68
C ASP A 114 0.17 5.79 -12.20
N GLY A 115 -0.87 6.09 -11.43
CA GLY A 115 -2.25 5.83 -11.78
C GLY A 115 -2.70 4.36 -11.72
N SER A 116 -1.84 3.44 -11.27
CA SER A 116 -2.16 2.04 -11.03
C SER A 116 -3.31 1.88 -10.03
N ILE A 117 -4.06 0.81 -10.19
CA ILE A 117 -5.20 0.48 -9.33
C ILE A 117 -4.79 -0.63 -8.39
N ASN A 118 -5.10 -0.46 -7.11
CA ASN A 118 -4.88 -1.47 -6.10
C ASN A 118 -6.22 -1.91 -5.50
N PHE A 119 -6.40 -3.22 -5.37
CA PHE A 119 -7.53 -3.83 -4.72
C PHE A 119 -7.07 -4.46 -3.40
N ILE A 120 -7.85 -4.27 -2.33
CA ILE A 120 -7.63 -4.91 -1.04
C ILE A 120 -8.92 -5.52 -0.52
N ASP A 121 -8.88 -6.78 -0.09
CA ASP A 121 -10.01 -7.48 0.52
C ASP A 121 -10.00 -7.46 2.06
N THR A 122 -10.93 -8.21 2.65
CA THR A 122 -11.16 -8.32 4.09
C THR A 122 -9.96 -8.91 4.83
N ASP A 123 -9.21 -9.80 4.17
CA ASP A 123 -8.05 -10.49 4.75
C ASP A 123 -6.75 -9.72 4.50
N LYS A 124 -6.85 -8.47 4.02
CA LYS A 124 -5.72 -7.61 3.61
C LYS A 124 -4.90 -8.22 2.48
N ASN A 125 -5.46 -9.14 1.68
CA ASN A 125 -4.83 -9.51 0.42
C ASN A 125 -4.83 -8.29 -0.48
N SER A 126 -3.70 -8.01 -1.13
CA SER A 126 -3.50 -6.84 -1.97
C SER A 126 -3.04 -7.27 -3.34
N MET A 127 -3.64 -6.69 -4.38
CA MET A 127 -3.32 -6.98 -5.77
C MET A 127 -3.41 -5.73 -6.62
N ASP A 128 -2.42 -5.55 -7.49
CA ASP A 128 -2.33 -4.40 -8.39
C ASP A 128 -2.89 -4.74 -9.77
N PHE A 129 -3.51 -3.74 -10.37
CA PHE A 129 -4.21 -3.81 -11.64
C PHE A 129 -3.91 -2.55 -12.46
N ASN A 130 -3.89 -2.69 -13.78
CA ASN A 130 -3.69 -1.55 -14.67
C ASN A 130 -4.89 -0.59 -14.71
N ASN A 131 -6.09 -1.07 -14.38
CA ASN A 131 -7.33 -0.27 -14.35
C ASN A 131 -8.46 -1.00 -13.59
N VAL A 132 -9.55 -0.27 -13.31
CA VAL A 132 -10.72 -0.78 -12.59
C VAL A 132 -11.47 -1.88 -13.37
N GLN A 133 -11.43 -1.87 -14.72
CA GLN A 133 -12.07 -2.93 -15.51
C GLN A 133 -11.37 -4.29 -15.32
N ALA A 134 -10.04 -4.28 -15.15
CA ALA A 134 -9.28 -5.49 -14.85
C ALA A 134 -9.66 -6.09 -13.48
N VAL A 135 -9.96 -5.24 -12.48
CA VAL A 135 -10.52 -5.68 -11.20
C VAL A 135 -11.86 -6.38 -11.44
N LYS A 136 -12.78 -5.73 -12.14
CA LYS A 136 -14.11 -6.27 -12.45
C LYS A 136 -14.03 -7.63 -13.16
N HIS A 137 -13.19 -7.74 -14.19
CA HIS A 137 -13.01 -8.98 -14.95
C HIS A 137 -12.50 -10.14 -14.09
N THR A 138 -11.55 -9.85 -13.20
CA THR A 138 -10.96 -10.85 -12.29
C THR A 138 -12.01 -11.42 -11.33
N TYR A 139 -12.86 -10.56 -10.76
CA TYR A 139 -13.89 -10.97 -9.81
C TYR A 139 -15.17 -11.49 -10.46
N MET A 140 -15.51 -11.08 -11.69
CA MET A 140 -16.60 -11.70 -12.44
C MET A 140 -16.26 -13.14 -12.86
N LYS A 141 -15.01 -13.41 -13.23
CA LYS A 141 -14.56 -14.77 -13.57
C LYS A 141 -14.55 -15.71 -12.36
N SER A 142 -14.08 -15.24 -11.20
CA SER A 142 -14.07 -16.06 -9.99
C SER A 142 -15.49 -16.40 -9.53
N MET A 143 -16.47 -15.50 -9.70
CA MET A 143 -17.87 -15.77 -9.37
C MET A 143 -18.59 -16.66 -10.39
N ALA A 144 -18.21 -16.62 -11.67
CA ALA A 144 -18.79 -17.49 -12.70
C ALA A 144 -18.37 -18.97 -12.57
N LEU A 145 -17.29 -19.26 -11.86
CA LEU A 145 -16.79 -20.62 -11.58
C LEU A 145 -17.46 -21.28 -10.36
N ILE A 146 -18.38 -20.57 -9.68
CA ILE A 146 -19.10 -21.05 -8.48
C ILE A 146 -20.57 -21.43 -8.82
N ASN A 147 -21.01 -21.21 -10.07
CA ASN A 147 -22.31 -21.62 -10.58
C ASN A 147 -22.21 -22.85 -11.48
#